data_AF-A0A4Q9MXJ5-F1
#
_entry.id   AF-A0A4Q9MXJ5-F1
#
_cell.length_a   1.000
_cell.length_b   1.000
_cell.length_c   1.000
_cell.angle_alpha   90.00
_cell.angle_beta   90.00
_cell.angle_gamma   90.00
#
_symmetry.space_group_name_H-M   'P 1'
#
loop_
_entity.id
_entity.type
_entity.pdbx_description
1 polymer ?
#
loop_
_entity_poly.entity_id
_entity_poly.type
_entity_poly.pdbx_seq_one_letter_code
_entity_poly.pdbx_strand_id
1 'polypeptide(L)'
;MAAKIYSPGQDLQSIASLFPHVDQDVIASIVGHEFSGAELYKLDSRRILESTWHLIEVNMDESTISLHSAPAATETYPTLDSLLVPLNAYFSVLSVHELSGGQSPMLPYYFFRYSSHLVKIAAQYEWSAVLSYHLASFSRRCKEMRKGDFAGWGRVDMDLMEEFLVPNQKKRYGTVHAFSSGYQSWELIYP
;
A
#
# COMPACT_ATOMS: atom_id res chain seq x y z
N MET A 1 -33.61 22.71 -14.03
CA MET A 1 -32.33 22.23 -14.59
C MET A 1 -31.59 21.51 -13.49
N ALA A 2 -31.54 20.18 -13.53
CA ALA A 2 -30.69 19.43 -12.61
C ALA A 2 -29.23 19.75 -12.97
N ALA A 3 -28.44 20.24 -12.02
CA ALA A 3 -27.00 20.31 -12.20
C ALA A 3 -26.52 18.91 -12.57
N LYS A 4 -25.83 18.76 -13.71
CA LYS A 4 -25.01 17.57 -13.94
C LYS A 4 -24.04 17.52 -12.77
N ILE A 5 -24.35 16.66 -11.80
CA ILE A 5 -23.37 16.23 -10.80
C ILE A 5 -22.31 15.54 -11.66
N TYR A 6 -21.25 16.26 -12.00
CA TYR A 6 -20.04 15.63 -12.47
C TYR A 6 -19.67 14.69 -11.33
N SER A 7 -19.81 13.38 -11.55
CA SER A 7 -19.24 12.37 -10.68
C SER A 7 -17.80 12.21 -11.15
N PRO A 8 -16.82 12.94 -10.57
CA PRO A 8 -15.43 12.72 -10.94
C PRO A 8 -15.11 11.27 -10.58
N GLY A 9 -14.88 10.41 -11.58
CA GLY A 9 -14.61 9.00 -11.32
C GLY A 9 -15.20 7.99 -12.29
N GLN A 10 -16.09 8.39 -13.21
CA GLN A 10 -16.67 7.44 -14.18
C GLN A 10 -15.76 7.14 -15.36
N ASP A 11 -14.87 8.07 -15.70
CA ASP A 11 -13.92 7.94 -16.80
C ASP A 11 -12.49 8.22 -16.32
N LEU A 12 -11.53 7.59 -16.99
CA LEU A 12 -10.12 7.65 -16.63
C LEU A 12 -9.56 9.09 -16.69
N GLN A 13 -10.07 9.92 -17.60
CA GLN A 13 -9.61 11.30 -17.78
C GLN A 13 -10.03 12.17 -16.59
N SER A 14 -11.27 12.00 -16.11
CA SER A 14 -11.76 12.66 -14.91
C SER A 14 -10.95 12.27 -13.68
N ILE A 15 -10.58 10.99 -13.52
CA ILE A 15 -9.72 10.56 -12.41
C ILE A 15 -8.33 11.15 -12.53
N ALA A 16 -7.72 11.08 -13.72
CA ALA A 16 -6.39 11.64 -13.97
C ALA A 16 -6.31 13.13 -13.64
N SER A 17 -7.39 13.89 -13.85
CA SER A 17 -7.45 15.31 -13.48
C SER A 17 -7.32 15.57 -11.97
N LEU A 18 -7.70 14.60 -11.11
CA LEU A 18 -7.57 14.69 -9.66
C LEU A 18 -6.16 14.30 -9.18
N PHE A 19 -5.43 13.53 -9.98
CA PHE A 19 -4.10 13.02 -9.66
C PHE A 19 -3.09 13.43 -10.75
N PRO A 20 -2.88 14.74 -10.99
CA PRO A 20 -2.08 15.24 -12.11
C PRO A 20 -0.59 14.88 -12.03
N HIS A 21 -0.13 14.40 -10.89
CA HIS A 21 1.24 13.95 -10.65
C HIS A 21 1.43 12.45 -10.88
N VAL A 22 0.36 11.72 -11.20
CA VAL A 22 0.40 10.28 -11.45
C VAL A 22 0.18 10.03 -12.92
N ASP A 23 1.04 9.22 -13.53
CA ASP A 23 0.91 8.84 -14.93
C ASP A 23 -0.44 8.16 -15.21
N GLN A 24 -1.06 8.51 -16.33
CA GLN A 24 -2.38 7.99 -16.70
C GLN A 24 -2.39 6.47 -16.82
N ASP A 25 -1.29 5.86 -17.28
CA ASP A 25 -1.13 4.40 -17.36
C ASP A 25 -1.12 3.73 -15.98
N VAL A 26 -0.54 4.39 -14.98
CA VAL A 26 -0.56 3.92 -13.59
C VAL A 26 -1.99 3.96 -13.06
N ILE A 27 -2.73 5.03 -13.31
CA ILE A 27 -4.14 5.15 -12.92
C ILE A 27 -4.97 4.05 -13.61
N ALA A 28 -4.75 3.80 -14.91
CA ALA A 28 -5.43 2.76 -15.66
C ALA A 28 -5.17 1.37 -15.05
N SER A 29 -3.91 1.09 -14.67
CA SER A 29 -3.53 -0.17 -14.03
C SER A 29 -4.17 -0.35 -12.64
N ILE A 30 -4.31 0.73 -11.86
CA ILE A 30 -4.99 0.71 -10.56
C ILE A 30 -6.48 0.38 -10.74
N VAL A 31 -7.14 1.08 -11.67
CA VAL A 31 -8.55 0.88 -12.01
C VAL A 31 -8.80 -0.53 -12.56
N GLY A 32 -7.87 -1.07 -13.35
CA GLY A 32 -7.92 -2.45 -13.82
C GLY A 32 -7.56 -3.50 -12.77
N HIS A 33 -7.14 -3.09 -11.57
CA HIS A 33 -6.64 -3.96 -10.50
C HIS A 33 -5.44 -4.84 -10.93
N GLU A 34 -4.63 -4.33 -11.86
CA GLU A 34 -3.42 -4.97 -12.37
C GLU A 34 -2.14 -4.37 -11.79
N PHE A 35 -2.28 -3.29 -11.01
CA PHE A 35 -1.15 -2.59 -10.41
C PHE A 35 -0.37 -3.49 -9.44
N SER A 36 0.95 -3.41 -9.50
CA SER A 36 1.84 -4.16 -8.62
C SER A 36 2.12 -3.40 -7.34
N GLY A 37 2.03 -4.09 -6.19
CA GLY A 37 2.40 -3.51 -4.89
C GLY A 37 3.87 -3.06 -4.83
N ALA A 38 4.76 -3.64 -5.65
CA ALA A 38 6.16 -3.22 -5.74
C ALA A 38 6.35 -1.88 -6.47
N GLU A 39 5.33 -1.44 -7.24
CA GLU A 39 5.36 -0.21 -8.02
C GLU A 39 4.63 0.95 -7.33
N LEU A 40 4.12 0.74 -6.10
CA LEU A 40 3.40 1.75 -5.32
C LEU A 40 4.16 3.08 -5.24
N TYR A 41 5.50 3.06 -5.21
CA TYR A 41 6.33 4.25 -5.12
C TYR A 41 6.08 5.26 -6.26
N LYS A 42 5.55 4.81 -7.40
CA LYS A 42 5.12 5.68 -8.52
C LYS A 42 4.00 6.65 -8.12
N LEU A 43 3.32 6.40 -7.01
CA LEU A 43 2.28 7.25 -6.44
C LEU A 43 2.80 8.21 -5.37
N ASP A 44 4.08 8.11 -4.98
CA ASP A 44 4.64 8.98 -3.95
C ASP A 44 5.05 10.31 -4.57
N SER A 45 4.19 11.31 -4.45
CA SER A 45 4.44 12.67 -4.94
C SER A 45 5.72 13.31 -4.38
N ARG A 46 6.18 12.88 -3.19
CA ARG A 46 7.44 13.36 -2.60
C ARG A 46 8.65 12.89 -3.41
N ARG A 47 8.62 11.62 -3.85
CA ARG A 47 9.67 11.03 -4.68
C ARG A 47 9.63 11.60 -6.09
N ILE A 48 8.45 11.83 -6.64
CA ILE A 48 8.27 12.47 -7.96
C ILE A 48 8.88 13.87 -7.95
N LEU A 49 8.63 14.64 -6.89
CA LEU A 49 9.23 15.95 -6.70
C LEU A 49 10.75 15.86 -6.55
N GLU A 50 11.27 14.93 -5.75
CA GLU A 50 12.71 14.70 -5.55
C GLU A 50 13.44 14.29 -6.85
N SER A 51 12.86 13.40 -7.66
CA SER A 51 13.39 13.08 -9.00
C SER A 51 13.33 14.26 -9.98
N THR A 52 12.35 15.16 -9.81
CA THR A 52 12.28 16.41 -10.61
C THR A 52 13.39 17.38 -10.21
N TRP A 53 13.78 17.42 -8.92
CA TRP A 53 14.92 18.20 -8.45
C TRP A 53 16.28 17.65 -8.94
N HIS A 54 16.45 16.32 -8.96
CA HIS A 54 17.69 15.69 -9.48
C HIS A 54 17.87 15.83 -10.99
N LEU A 55 16.80 16.03 -11.77
CA LEU A 55 16.89 16.37 -13.20
C LEU A 55 17.32 17.83 -13.45
N ILE A 56 17.20 18.71 -12.44
CA ILE A 56 17.63 20.12 -12.53
C ILE A 56 19.12 20.24 -12.16
N GLU A 57 19.68 19.33 -11.36
CA GLU A 57 21.14 19.14 -11.24
C GLU A 57 21.67 18.36 -12.46
N VAL A 58 21.70 19.04 -13.61
CA VAL A 58 22.44 18.58 -14.79
C VAL A 58 23.94 18.62 -14.45
N ASN A 59 24.47 17.51 -13.97
CA ASN A 59 25.90 17.29 -13.94
C ASN A 59 26.36 16.93 -15.37
N MET A 60 27.36 17.67 -15.83
CA MET A 60 27.97 17.55 -17.13
C MET A 60 29.16 16.61 -17.02
N ASP A 61 28.94 15.31 -16.74
CA ASP A 61 29.93 14.30 -17.13
C ASP A 61 29.41 12.86 -17.07
N GLU A 62 29.98 12.09 -17.99
CA GLU A 62 30.12 10.65 -18.06
C GLU A 62 28.93 9.74 -18.40
N SER A 63 29.07 9.21 -19.62
CA SER A 63 28.29 8.16 -20.24
C SER A 63 28.69 6.79 -19.68
N THR A 64 27.97 6.28 -18.67
CA THR A 64 27.84 4.84 -18.44
C THR A 64 26.45 4.51 -17.92
N ILE A 65 25.63 3.90 -18.77
CA ILE A 65 24.32 3.34 -18.36
C ILE A 65 24.61 2.01 -17.69
N SER A 66 24.77 2.02 -16.37
CA SER A 66 24.75 0.82 -15.55
C SER A 66 23.31 0.30 -15.47
N LEU A 67 23.08 -0.92 -15.95
CA LEU A 67 21.80 -1.62 -15.82
C LEU A 67 21.62 -2.02 -14.34
N HIS A 68 21.16 -1.09 -13.51
CA HIS A 68 20.85 -1.37 -12.12
C HIS A 68 19.74 -2.43 -12.05
N SER A 69 20.02 -3.54 -11.37
CA SER A 69 19.00 -4.50 -10.94
C SER A 69 17.88 -3.76 -10.22
N ALA A 70 16.63 -4.19 -10.42
CA ALA A 70 15.49 -3.60 -9.73
C ALA A 70 15.79 -3.54 -8.22
N PRO A 71 15.65 -2.37 -7.57
CA PRO A 71 15.99 -2.22 -6.17
C PRO A 71 15.18 -3.22 -5.33
N ALA A 72 15.80 -3.75 -4.29
CA ALA A 72 15.08 -4.63 -3.37
C ALA A 72 13.90 -3.85 -2.77
N ALA A 73 12.77 -4.51 -2.50
CA ALA A 73 11.58 -3.81 -2.01
C ALA A 73 11.86 -2.95 -0.76
N THR A 74 12.77 -3.39 0.12
CA THR A 74 13.20 -2.64 1.31
C THR A 74 14.03 -1.39 1.01
N GLU A 75 14.66 -1.30 -0.16
CA GLU A 75 15.33 -0.09 -0.65
C GLU A 75 14.31 0.91 -1.21
N THR A 76 13.28 0.40 -1.88
CA THR A 76 12.17 1.21 -2.39
C THR A 76 11.32 1.76 -1.25
N TYR A 77 11.03 0.92 -0.24
CA TYR A 77 10.23 1.25 0.93
C TYR A 77 11.05 1.07 2.21
N PRO A 78 11.93 2.01 2.56
CA PRO A 78 12.78 1.88 3.74
C PRO A 78 12.02 2.04 5.07
N THR A 79 10.83 2.65 5.04
CA THR A 79 10.05 2.94 6.25
C THR A 79 8.56 2.75 6.05
N LEU A 80 7.81 2.64 7.15
CA LEU A 80 6.35 2.60 7.11
C LEU A 80 5.76 3.82 6.39
N ASP A 81 6.35 4.99 6.58
CA ASP A 81 5.88 6.24 5.96
C ASP A 81 6.15 6.26 4.45
N SER A 82 7.27 5.71 3.98
CA SER A 82 7.55 5.52 2.55
C SER A 82 6.56 4.57 1.86
N LEU A 83 5.88 3.71 2.63
CA LEU A 83 4.84 2.81 2.13
C LEU A 83 3.44 3.42 2.23
N LEU A 84 3.09 4.00 3.38
CA LEU A 84 1.73 4.48 3.65
C LEU A 84 1.32 5.66 2.77
N VAL A 85 2.24 6.57 2.44
CA VAL A 85 1.92 7.72 1.57
C VAL A 85 1.46 7.27 0.18
N PRO A 86 2.25 6.50 -0.60
CA PRO A 86 1.78 6.00 -1.89
C PRO A 86 0.58 5.05 -1.77
N LEU A 87 0.48 4.28 -0.69
CA LEU A 87 -0.68 3.40 -0.45
C LEU A 87 -1.98 4.20 -0.24
N ASN A 88 -1.91 5.33 0.47
CA ASN A 88 -3.07 6.20 0.65
C ASN A 88 -3.48 6.87 -0.67
N ALA A 89 -2.52 7.21 -1.53
CA ALA A 89 -2.82 7.69 -2.89
C ALA A 89 -3.50 6.60 -3.73
N TYR A 90 -3.01 5.36 -3.68
CA TYR A 90 -3.64 4.19 -4.30
C TYR A 90 -5.10 4.02 -3.85
N PHE A 91 -5.35 4.05 -2.53
CA PHE A 91 -6.70 3.96 -1.98
C PHE A 91 -7.60 5.13 -2.36
N SER A 92 -7.03 6.32 -2.52
CA SER A 92 -7.78 7.50 -2.96
C SER A 92 -8.25 7.34 -4.41
N VAL A 93 -7.36 6.90 -5.32
CA VAL A 93 -7.70 6.62 -6.72
C VAL A 93 -8.80 5.55 -6.80
N LEU A 94 -8.62 4.42 -6.09
CA LEU A 94 -9.64 3.37 -6.04
C LEU A 94 -10.97 3.88 -5.48
N SER A 95 -10.96 4.61 -4.37
CA SER A 95 -12.20 5.09 -3.75
C SER A 95 -13.01 5.96 -4.71
N VAL A 96 -12.35 6.86 -5.43
CA VAL A 96 -13.01 7.74 -6.41
C VAL A 96 -13.66 6.93 -7.53
N HIS A 97 -12.91 6.00 -8.13
CA HIS A 97 -13.39 5.17 -9.23
C HIS A 97 -14.53 4.24 -8.78
N GLU A 98 -14.30 3.46 -7.74
CA GLU A 98 -15.20 2.40 -7.30
C GLU A 98 -16.52 2.94 -6.75
N LEU A 99 -16.48 4.04 -5.97
CA LEU A 99 -17.70 4.67 -5.47
C LEU A 99 -18.52 5.28 -6.61
N SER A 100 -17.86 5.83 -7.63
CA SER A 100 -18.54 6.30 -8.86
C SER A 100 -19.15 5.16 -9.67
N GLY A 101 -18.57 3.97 -9.58
CA GLY A 101 -19.07 2.70 -10.14
C GLY A 101 -20.17 2.02 -9.32
N GLY A 102 -20.58 2.60 -8.18
CA GLY A 102 -21.66 2.07 -7.33
C GLY A 102 -21.22 1.06 -6.28
N GLN A 103 -19.91 0.96 -5.97
CA GLN A 103 -19.42 0.16 -4.86
C GLN A 103 -19.92 0.67 -3.51
N SER A 104 -19.82 -0.20 -2.50
CA SER A 104 -20.25 0.10 -1.14
C SER A 104 -19.54 1.34 -0.57
N PRO A 105 -20.26 2.27 0.09
CA PRO A 105 -19.64 3.39 0.81
C PRO A 105 -18.77 2.95 1.99
N MET A 106 -18.78 1.66 2.34
CA MET A 106 -17.86 1.06 3.31
C MET A 106 -16.44 0.86 2.76
N LEU A 107 -16.19 1.08 1.48
CA LEU A 107 -14.89 0.84 0.86
C LEU A 107 -13.73 1.60 1.56
N PRO A 108 -13.83 2.92 1.85
CA PRO A 108 -12.78 3.62 2.58
C PRO A 108 -12.55 3.09 4.00
N TYR A 109 -13.58 2.52 4.65
CA TYR A 109 -13.43 1.90 5.96
C TYR A 109 -12.51 0.67 5.90
N TYR A 110 -12.60 -0.16 4.86
CA TYR A 110 -11.71 -1.30 4.68
C TYR A 110 -10.26 -0.87 4.47
N PHE A 111 -10.04 0.18 3.66
CA PHE A 111 -8.71 0.75 3.43
C PHE A 111 -8.08 1.30 4.71
N PHE A 112 -8.85 2.05 5.51
CA PHE A 112 -8.38 2.57 6.79
C PHE A 112 -8.01 1.44 7.78
N ARG A 113 -8.81 0.36 7.81
CA ARG A 113 -8.54 -0.81 8.64
C ARG A 113 -7.24 -1.49 8.23
N TYR A 114 -6.97 -1.61 6.94
CA TYR A 114 -5.70 -2.13 6.43
C TYR A 114 -4.51 -1.25 6.82
N SER A 115 -4.58 0.06 6.60
CA SER A 115 -3.51 1.00 6.98
C SER A 115 -3.24 0.95 8.48
N SER A 116 -4.28 0.90 9.31
CA SER A 116 -4.16 0.75 10.77
C SER A 116 -3.50 -0.57 11.16
N HIS A 117 -3.82 -1.65 10.45
CA HIS A 117 -3.19 -2.95 10.65
C HIS A 117 -1.69 -2.90 10.31
N LEU A 118 -1.30 -2.28 9.19
CA LEU A 118 0.11 -2.07 8.83
C LEU A 118 0.89 -1.32 9.93
N VAL A 119 0.31 -0.25 10.48
CA VAL A 119 0.91 0.50 11.60
C VAL A 119 1.13 -0.42 12.81
N LYS A 120 0.13 -1.23 13.16
CA LYS A 120 0.20 -2.15 14.29
C LYS A 120 1.28 -3.21 14.12
N ILE A 121 1.37 -3.84 12.96
CA ILE A 121 2.38 -4.88 12.71
C ILE A 121 3.78 -4.29 12.54
N ALA A 122 3.93 -3.09 11.97
CA ALA A 122 5.21 -2.38 11.89
C ALA A 122 5.81 -2.08 13.28
N ALA A 123 4.98 -1.87 14.30
CA ALA A 123 5.45 -1.71 15.67
C ALA A 123 5.94 -3.02 16.32
N GLN A 124 5.48 -4.18 15.84
CA GLN A 124 5.67 -5.48 16.51
C GLN A 124 6.65 -6.42 15.80
N TYR A 125 6.80 -6.26 14.49
CA TYR A 125 7.56 -7.16 13.63
C TYR A 125 8.65 -6.40 12.88
N GLU A 126 9.66 -7.13 12.42
CA GLU A 126 10.74 -6.59 11.60
C GLU A 126 10.17 -6.00 10.30
N TRP A 127 10.75 -4.88 9.85
CA TRP A 127 10.20 -4.12 8.74
C TRP A 127 10.19 -4.91 7.41
N SER A 128 11.25 -5.67 7.13
CA SER A 128 11.34 -6.53 5.94
C SER A 128 10.22 -7.59 5.90
N ALA A 129 9.85 -8.13 7.05
CA ALA A 129 8.74 -9.08 7.18
C ALA A 129 7.38 -8.41 6.95
N VAL A 130 7.18 -7.21 7.50
CA VAL A 130 5.97 -6.41 7.28
C VAL A 130 5.80 -6.04 5.81
N LEU A 131 6.90 -5.70 5.13
CA LEU A 131 6.88 -5.40 3.70
C LEU A 131 6.54 -6.64 2.86
N SER A 132 7.11 -7.80 3.21
CA SER A 132 6.81 -9.07 2.53
C SER A 132 5.33 -9.45 2.69
N TYR A 133 4.79 -9.32 3.91
CA TYR A 133 3.36 -9.47 4.20
C TYR A 133 2.53 -8.51 3.34
N HIS A 134 2.89 -7.22 3.30
CA HIS A 134 2.17 -6.23 2.52
C HIS A 134 2.10 -6.60 1.04
N LEU A 135 3.23 -6.93 0.40
CA LEU A 135 3.28 -7.27 -1.02
C LEU A 135 2.45 -8.52 -1.35
N ALA A 136 2.46 -9.52 -0.47
CA ALA A 136 1.64 -10.73 -0.60
C ALA A 136 0.14 -10.42 -0.45
N SER A 137 -0.25 -9.69 0.60
CA SER A 137 -1.62 -9.22 0.81
C SER A 137 -2.10 -8.37 -0.36
N PHE A 138 -1.32 -7.40 -0.82
CA PHE A 138 -1.67 -6.53 -1.94
C PHE A 138 -1.97 -7.34 -3.21
N SER A 139 -1.08 -8.28 -3.56
CA SER A 139 -1.27 -9.16 -4.71
C SER A 139 -2.53 -10.02 -4.60
N ARG A 140 -2.88 -10.46 -3.39
CA ARG A 140 -4.12 -11.17 -3.09
C ARG A 140 -5.35 -10.26 -3.28
N ARG A 141 -5.31 -9.04 -2.75
CA ARG A 141 -6.39 -8.06 -2.88
C ARG A 141 -6.65 -7.69 -4.34
N CYS A 142 -5.62 -7.50 -5.17
CA CYS A 142 -5.80 -7.29 -6.62
C CYS A 142 -6.55 -8.46 -7.31
N LYS A 143 -6.30 -9.71 -6.89
CA LYS A 143 -7.05 -10.88 -7.42
C LYS A 143 -8.51 -10.90 -6.99
N GLU A 144 -8.81 -10.46 -5.78
CA GLU A 144 -10.17 -10.37 -5.23
C GLU A 144 -10.96 -9.23 -5.88
N MET A 145 -10.36 -8.04 -6.01
CA MET A 145 -10.99 -6.88 -6.64
C MET A 145 -11.33 -7.12 -8.11
N ARG A 146 -10.54 -7.90 -8.85
CA ARG A 146 -10.91 -8.35 -10.21
C ARG A 146 -12.21 -9.16 -10.28
N LYS A 147 -12.66 -9.70 -9.15
CA LYS A 147 -13.95 -10.39 -9.00
C LYS A 147 -15.03 -9.50 -8.36
N GLY A 148 -14.72 -8.23 -8.10
CA GLY A 148 -15.59 -7.28 -7.42
C GLY A 148 -15.63 -7.42 -5.90
N ASP A 149 -14.73 -8.21 -5.29
CA ASP A 149 -14.67 -8.34 -3.83
C ASP A 149 -13.59 -7.41 -3.25
N PHE A 150 -14.04 -6.39 -2.51
CA PHE A 150 -13.19 -5.42 -1.82
C PHE A 150 -13.11 -5.65 -0.31
N ALA A 151 -13.94 -6.55 0.25
CA ALA A 151 -14.03 -6.76 1.68
C ALA A 151 -12.74 -7.35 2.27
N GLY A 152 -11.91 -7.97 1.43
CA GLY A 152 -10.59 -8.47 1.79
C GLY A 152 -9.68 -7.42 2.40
N TRP A 153 -9.76 -6.15 1.98
CA TRP A 153 -8.95 -5.07 2.59
C TRP A 153 -9.25 -4.88 4.08
N GLY A 154 -10.47 -5.19 4.53
CA GLY A 154 -10.85 -5.12 5.94
C GLY A 154 -10.45 -6.35 6.76
N ARG A 155 -9.92 -7.40 6.13
CA ARG A 155 -9.58 -8.67 6.78
C ARG A 155 -8.09 -8.76 7.06
N VAL A 156 -7.76 -9.53 8.09
CA VAL A 156 -6.38 -9.90 8.41
C VAL A 156 -6.09 -11.24 7.74
N ASP A 157 -5.02 -11.31 6.96
CA ASP A 157 -4.58 -12.53 6.29
C ASP A 157 -3.77 -13.39 7.27
N MET A 158 -4.46 -14.19 8.10
CA MET A 158 -3.82 -14.97 9.17
C MET A 158 -2.73 -15.92 8.66
N ASP A 159 -2.95 -16.53 7.50
CA ASP A 159 -1.98 -17.40 6.84
C ASP A 159 -0.70 -16.63 6.45
N LEU A 160 -0.84 -15.41 5.91
CA LEU A 160 0.31 -14.56 5.60
C LEU A 160 1.00 -14.03 6.87
N MET A 161 0.25 -13.81 7.96
CA MET A 161 0.85 -13.45 9.25
C MET A 161 1.73 -14.58 9.79
N GLU A 162 1.23 -15.82 9.74
CA GLU A 162 1.98 -17.01 10.16
C GLU A 162 3.24 -17.22 9.32
N GLU A 163 3.15 -17.02 8.00
CA GLU A 163 4.26 -17.20 7.07
C GLU A 163 5.34 -16.11 7.24
N PHE A 164 4.95 -14.84 7.21
CA PHE A 164 5.92 -13.73 7.14
C PHE A 164 6.23 -13.11 8.51
N LEU A 165 5.22 -12.90 9.36
CA LEU A 165 5.36 -12.05 10.55
C LEU A 165 5.79 -12.84 11.78
N VAL A 166 5.11 -13.95 12.10
CA VAL A 166 5.35 -14.73 13.34
C VAL A 166 6.83 -15.08 13.53
N PRO A 167 7.59 -15.53 12.51
CA PRO A 167 9.01 -15.83 12.66
C PRO A 167 9.91 -14.61 12.93
N ASN A 168 9.41 -13.41 12.65
CA ASN A 168 10.16 -12.16 12.59
C ASN A 168 9.64 -11.12 13.60
N GLN A 169 9.18 -11.58 14.77
CA GLN A 169 8.77 -10.67 15.85
C GLN A 169 9.97 -9.94 16.45
N LYS A 170 9.83 -8.62 16.63
CA LYS A 170 10.87 -7.81 17.29
C LYS A 170 11.11 -8.34 18.70
N LYS A 171 12.37 -8.62 19.02
CA LYS A 171 12.76 -8.96 20.40
C LYS A 171 12.49 -7.74 21.28
N ARG A 172 11.49 -7.82 22.16
CA ARG A 172 11.35 -6.82 23.22
C ARG A 172 12.54 -6.97 24.16
N TYR A 173 13.51 -6.06 24.08
CA TYR A 173 14.53 -5.92 25.11
C TYR A 173 13.85 -5.33 26.36
N GLY A 174 13.24 -6.21 27.14
CA GLY A 174 12.85 -5.97 28.51
C GLY A 174 13.28 -7.18 29.31
N THR A 175 14.34 -7.05 30.11
CA THR A 175 14.70 -8.03 31.12
C THR A 175 13.50 -8.25 32.03
N VAL A 176 12.88 -9.42 31.96
CA VAL A 176 12.08 -9.96 33.07
C VAL A 176 12.50 -11.41 33.23
N HIS A 177 12.97 -11.72 34.43
CA HIS A 177 13.31 -13.05 34.89
C HIS A 177 12.20 -14.05 34.57
N ALA A 178 12.62 -15.26 34.23
CA ALA A 178 11.78 -16.41 33.94
C ALA A 178 10.63 -16.55 34.95
N PHE A 179 9.40 -16.66 34.44
CA PHE A 179 8.38 -17.51 35.03
C PHE A 179 7.70 -18.31 33.94
N SER A 180 7.67 -19.62 34.17
CA SER A 180 7.11 -20.66 33.34
C SER A 180 5.58 -20.60 33.27
N SER A 181 5.08 -21.13 32.15
CA SER A 181 3.78 -21.79 31.97
C SER A 181 2.54 -20.90 31.88
N GLY A 182 1.88 -21.03 30.73
CA GLY A 182 0.48 -20.65 30.55
C GLY A 182 0.22 -20.22 29.11
N TYR A 183 -0.35 -21.13 28.31
CA TYR A 183 -0.97 -20.81 27.02
C TYR A 183 -1.78 -19.51 27.12
N GLN A 184 -1.34 -18.44 26.46
CA GLN A 184 -2.16 -17.24 26.30
C GLN A 184 -2.94 -17.34 25.00
N SER A 185 -4.22 -17.67 25.18
CA SER A 185 -5.29 -17.58 24.19
C SER A 185 -5.31 -16.19 23.54
N TRP A 186 -5.26 -16.14 22.22
CA TRP A 186 -5.21 -14.92 21.40
C TRP A 186 -6.59 -14.27 21.18
N GLU A 187 -7.63 -14.68 21.90
CA GLU A 187 -9.02 -14.26 21.67
C GLU A 187 -9.43 -12.91 22.31
N LEU A 188 -8.50 -12.08 22.78
CA LEU A 188 -8.86 -10.80 23.42
C LEU A 188 -8.21 -9.60 22.74
N ILE A 189 -8.33 -9.48 21.42
CA ILE A 189 -8.12 -8.19 20.76
C ILE A 189 -9.09 -8.09 19.58
N TYR A 190 -10.31 -7.62 19.82
CA TYR A 190 -11.13 -6.70 18.98
C TYR A 190 -12.61 -6.78 19.42
N PRO A 191 -13.28 -5.66 19.73
CA PRO A 191 -14.70 -5.55 19.44
C PRO A 191 -14.96 -5.39 17.93
#